data_AF-A0A8J5F8R7-F1
#
_entry.id   AF-A0A8J5F8R7-F1
#
_cell.length_a   1.000
_cell.length_b   1.000
_cell.length_c   1.000
_cell.angle_alpha   90.00
_cell.angle_beta   90.00
_cell.angle_gamma   90.00
#
_symmetry.space_group_name_H-M   'P 1'
#
loop_
_entity.id
_entity.type
_entity.pdbx_description
1 polymer ?
#
loop_
_entity_poly.entity_id
_entity_poly.type
_entity_poly.pdbx_seq_one_letter_code
_entity_poly.pdbx_strand_id
1 'polypeptide(L)'
;MPTNRLNDAWKLVTARFCISNCHRRVIMQMMGAAWRRWRTEVKATSYDSNTPLEELVAIQPIPHGLTLQTWEILCNYWKSTESQENGRKPSRIEIQQLSRRSRKKGGAPIDDEAIRIENLLKETVDRHLQDKPEGTQPIEVHEEAFREVFGPEHSRRVRCLGADKTDKFKEMGEKIKDMELREAQRQMEIEQMKRQMKENDQFQNFARVMLSMMSGSAGGSHGPESLPAQMAAMLTNIMQQQVSSTAEGNRCRSSPSPESDNN
;
A
#
# COMPACT_ATOMS: atom_id res chain seq x y z
N MET A 1 2.22 -10.86 15.61
CA MET A 1 1.65 -10.13 16.76
C MET A 1 0.93 -11.15 17.61
N PRO A 2 1.12 -11.19 18.94
CA PRO A 2 0.31 -12.02 19.83
C PRO A 2 -1.19 -11.77 19.61
N THR A 3 -2.00 -12.83 19.66
CA THR A 3 -3.43 -12.78 19.28
C THR A 3 -4.24 -11.81 20.15
N ASN A 4 -3.90 -11.71 21.44
CA ASN A 4 -4.47 -10.72 22.37
C ASN A 4 -4.24 -9.28 21.89
N ARG A 5 -2.99 -8.92 21.57
CA ARG A 5 -2.66 -7.58 21.07
C ARG A 5 -3.32 -7.29 19.73
N LEU A 6 -3.43 -8.29 18.84
CA LEU A 6 -4.11 -8.14 17.56
C LEU A 6 -5.62 -7.87 17.73
N ASN A 7 -6.24 -8.49 18.72
CA ASN A 7 -7.66 -8.24 19.06
C ASN A 7 -7.85 -6.84 19.66
N ASP A 8 -6.95 -6.36 20.51
CA ASP A 8 -7.04 -5.00 21.06
C ASP A 8 -6.84 -3.93 20.00
N ALA A 9 -5.91 -4.16 19.07
CA ALA A 9 -5.71 -3.28 17.94
C ALA A 9 -6.93 -3.27 16.99
N TRP A 10 -7.60 -4.41 16.81
CA TRP A 10 -8.88 -4.47 16.09
C TRP A 10 -9.98 -3.63 16.76
N LYS A 11 -10.09 -3.66 18.10
CA LYS A 11 -11.06 -2.83 18.84
C LYS A 11 -10.83 -1.34 18.56
N LEU A 12 -9.57 -0.89 18.60
CA LEU A 12 -9.22 0.51 18.36
C LEU A 12 -9.53 0.95 16.92
N VAL A 13 -9.18 0.12 15.93
CA VAL A 13 -9.45 0.40 14.51
C VAL A 13 -10.95 0.45 14.23
N THR A 14 -11.72 -0.49 14.80
CA THR A 14 -13.17 -0.52 14.62
C THR A 14 -13.85 0.68 15.27
N ALA A 15 -13.41 1.06 16.47
CA ALA A 15 -13.94 2.24 17.18
C ALA A 15 -13.61 3.55 16.47
N ARG A 16 -12.45 3.65 15.82
CA ARG A 16 -11.99 4.89 15.16
C ARG A 16 -12.53 5.07 13.75
N PHE A 17 -12.77 3.97 13.03
CA PHE A 17 -13.12 4.01 11.60
C PHE A 17 -14.49 3.40 11.27
N CYS A 18 -15.27 2.99 12.27
CA CYS A 18 -16.61 2.39 12.12
C CYS A 18 -16.66 1.23 11.10
N ILE A 19 -15.63 0.38 11.12
CA ILE A 19 -15.48 -0.68 10.11
C ILE A 19 -16.38 -1.88 10.43
N SER A 20 -17.11 -2.36 9.42
CA SER A 20 -17.94 -3.56 9.56
C SER A 20 -17.10 -4.84 9.77
N ASN A 21 -17.64 -5.78 10.55
CA ASN A 21 -17.01 -7.07 10.86
C ASN A 21 -16.71 -7.92 9.61
N CYS A 22 -17.37 -7.68 8.48
CA CYS A 22 -17.07 -8.38 7.22
C CYS A 22 -15.62 -8.17 6.75
N HIS A 23 -14.97 -7.06 7.12
CA HIS A 23 -13.58 -6.75 6.75
C HIS A 23 -12.55 -7.18 7.80
N ARG A 24 -12.99 -7.71 8.96
CA ARG A 24 -12.12 -8.09 10.09
C ARG A 24 -10.95 -8.97 9.67
N ARG A 25 -11.22 -9.98 8.84
CA ARG A 25 -10.21 -10.95 8.39
C ARG A 25 -9.08 -10.27 7.60
N VAL A 26 -9.44 -9.40 6.65
CA VAL A 26 -8.47 -8.69 5.79
C VAL A 26 -7.66 -7.70 6.62
N ILE A 27 -8.30 -6.96 7.51
CA ILE A 27 -7.63 -5.98 8.36
C ILE A 27 -6.68 -6.65 9.35
N MET A 28 -7.10 -7.75 10.00
CA MET A 28 -6.22 -8.52 10.87
C MET A 28 -5.00 -9.05 10.11
N GLN A 29 -5.15 -9.48 8.85
CA GLN A 29 -4.03 -9.87 8.00
C GLN A 29 -3.09 -8.70 7.69
N MET A 30 -3.63 -7.54 7.31
CA MET A 30 -2.85 -6.32 7.03
C MET A 30 -2.09 -5.85 8.26
N MET A 31 -2.75 -5.79 9.42
CA MET A 31 -2.11 -5.43 10.70
C MET A 31 -1.02 -6.43 11.09
N GLY A 32 -1.28 -7.73 10.92
CA GLY A 32 -0.29 -8.77 11.15
C GLY A 32 0.92 -8.69 10.20
N ALA A 33 0.71 -8.24 8.96
CA ALA A 33 1.78 -7.99 7.99
C ALA A 33 2.57 -6.73 8.34
N ALA A 34 1.89 -5.62 8.66
CA ALA A 34 2.51 -4.37 9.11
C ALA A 34 3.37 -4.59 10.36
N TRP A 35 2.84 -5.29 11.36
CA TRP A 35 3.59 -5.66 12.56
C TRP A 35 4.85 -6.49 12.27
N ARG A 36 4.76 -7.44 11.33
CA ARG A 36 5.94 -8.23 10.93
C ARG A 36 6.98 -7.36 10.25
N ARG A 37 6.58 -6.51 9.31
CA ARG A 37 7.47 -5.58 8.59
C ARG A 37 8.18 -4.64 9.55
N TRP A 38 7.41 -4.00 10.43
CA TRP A 38 7.94 -3.10 11.46
C TRP A 38 8.93 -3.82 12.39
N ARG A 39 8.63 -5.03 12.88
CA ARG A 39 9.60 -5.80 13.69
C ARG A 39 10.88 -6.12 12.94
N THR A 40 10.80 -6.45 11.65
CA THR A 40 11.99 -6.71 10.83
C THR A 40 12.86 -5.46 10.70
N GLU A 41 12.24 -4.30 10.51
CA GLU A 41 12.92 -3.00 10.44
C GLU A 41 13.62 -2.68 11.76
N VAL A 42 12.91 -2.77 12.89
CA VAL A 42 13.49 -2.55 14.23
C VAL A 42 14.65 -3.52 14.50
N LYS A 43 14.52 -4.80 14.12
CA LYS A 43 15.61 -5.77 14.28
C LYS A 43 16.83 -5.36 13.45
N ALA A 44 16.63 -5.00 12.18
CA ALA A 44 17.72 -4.68 11.27
C ALA A 44 18.53 -3.44 11.70
N THR A 45 17.87 -2.45 12.30
CA THR A 45 18.52 -1.18 12.67
C THR A 45 19.13 -1.18 14.06
N SER A 46 18.68 -2.06 14.96
CA SER A 46 18.90 -1.87 16.40
C SER A 46 19.20 -3.14 17.18
N TYR A 47 19.20 -4.30 16.52
CA TYR A 47 19.52 -5.57 17.14
C TYR A 47 20.77 -6.17 16.51
N ASP A 48 21.77 -6.44 17.33
CA ASP A 48 22.94 -7.24 16.96
C ASP A 48 22.91 -8.58 17.70
N SER A 49 23.02 -9.67 16.94
CA SER A 49 23.04 -11.04 17.47
C SER A 49 24.25 -11.31 18.35
N ASN A 50 25.36 -10.60 18.17
CA ASN A 50 26.60 -10.85 18.91
C ASN A 50 26.63 -10.14 20.28
N THR A 51 25.82 -9.10 20.45
CA THR A 51 25.72 -8.35 21.71
C THR A 51 24.97 -9.18 22.76
N PRO A 52 25.43 -9.26 24.02
CA PRO A 52 24.70 -9.94 25.07
C PRO A 52 23.35 -9.26 25.33
N LEU A 53 22.36 -10.04 25.80
CA LEU A 53 20.99 -9.58 25.98
C LEU A 53 20.90 -8.35 26.91
N GLU A 54 21.70 -8.34 27.97
CA GLU A 54 21.75 -7.26 28.96
C GLU A 54 22.15 -5.92 28.33
N GLU A 55 23.18 -5.94 27.47
CA GLU A 55 23.64 -4.75 26.75
C GLU A 55 22.62 -4.31 25.68
N LEU A 56 21.96 -5.24 25.01
CA LEU A 56 20.90 -4.92 24.02
C LEU A 56 19.71 -4.22 24.67
N VAL A 57 19.24 -4.70 25.82
CA VAL A 57 18.09 -4.12 26.53
C VAL A 57 18.43 -2.74 27.10
N ALA A 58 19.71 -2.49 27.40
CA ALA A 58 20.21 -1.22 27.92
C ALA A 58 20.46 -0.14 26.84
N ILE A 59 20.30 -0.43 25.54
CA ILE A 59 20.52 0.55 24.46
C ILE A 59 19.64 1.79 24.65
N GLN A 60 20.29 2.96 24.56
CA GLN A 60 19.64 4.27 24.57
C GLN A 60 20.11 5.14 23.40
N PRO A 61 19.23 5.94 22.78
CA PRO A 61 17.79 6.01 23.04
C PRO A 61 17.07 4.73 22.57
N ILE A 62 15.97 4.36 23.25
CA ILE A 62 15.20 3.17 22.89
C ILE A 62 14.74 3.28 21.42
N PRO A 63 15.05 2.29 20.57
CA PRO A 63 14.72 2.34 19.16
C PRO A 63 13.25 2.59 18.86
N HIS A 64 12.99 3.40 17.84
CA HIS A 64 11.65 3.60 17.26
C HIS A 64 10.58 4.07 18.26
N GLY A 65 10.99 4.75 19.33
CA GLY A 65 10.07 5.27 20.36
C GLY A 65 9.36 4.17 21.16
N LEU A 66 9.95 2.97 21.22
CA LEU A 66 9.40 1.87 21.99
C LEU A 66 9.45 2.14 23.50
N THR A 67 8.54 1.49 24.24
CA THR A 67 8.69 1.39 25.69
C THR A 67 9.78 0.39 26.02
N LEU A 68 10.50 0.61 27.14
CA LEU A 68 11.56 -0.28 27.61
C LEU A 68 11.08 -1.73 27.70
N GLN A 69 9.90 -1.94 28.28
CA GLN A 69 9.27 -3.26 28.40
C GLN A 69 9.03 -3.92 27.02
N THR A 70 8.60 -3.15 26.01
CA THR A 70 8.36 -3.71 24.68
C THR A 70 9.66 -4.06 23.98
N TRP A 71 10.70 -3.24 24.16
CA TRP A 71 12.04 -3.50 23.66
C TRP A 71 12.63 -4.77 24.27
N GLU A 72 12.56 -4.91 25.59
CA GLU A 72 13.02 -6.08 26.33
C GLU A 72 12.33 -7.37 25.86
N ILE A 73 11.01 -7.35 25.67
CA ILE A 73 10.25 -8.51 25.16
C ILE A 73 10.74 -8.89 23.74
N LEU A 74 11.07 -7.92 22.89
CA LEU A 74 11.54 -8.18 21.53
C LEU A 74 12.96 -8.77 21.53
N CYS A 75 13.87 -8.22 22.33
CA CYS A 75 15.23 -8.75 22.47
C CYS A 75 15.23 -10.19 23.00
N ASN A 76 14.44 -10.46 24.04
CA ASN A 76 14.24 -11.82 24.56
C ASN A 76 13.66 -12.78 23.52
N TYR A 77 12.67 -12.32 22.75
CA TYR A 77 12.10 -13.12 21.67
C TYR A 77 13.15 -13.43 20.59
N TRP A 78 13.94 -12.45 20.16
CA TRP A 78 14.94 -12.66 19.12
C TRP A 78 16.09 -13.56 19.57
N LYS A 79 16.61 -13.37 20.80
CA LYS A 79 17.63 -14.25 21.39
C LYS A 79 17.13 -15.68 21.55
N SER A 80 15.90 -15.87 22.05
CA SER A 80 15.33 -17.22 22.17
C SER A 80 15.07 -17.90 20.82
N THR A 81 14.75 -17.14 19.77
CA THR A 81 14.64 -17.69 18.40
C THR A 81 15.98 -17.94 17.72
N GLU A 82 17.02 -17.13 17.98
CA GLU A 82 18.37 -17.37 17.45
C GLU A 82 19.01 -18.62 18.04
N SER A 83 18.72 -18.94 19.31
CA SER A 83 19.08 -20.24 19.88
C SER A 83 18.35 -21.43 19.22
N GLN A 84 17.34 -21.18 18.37
CA GLN A 84 16.63 -22.21 17.59
C GLN A 84 16.95 -22.17 16.09
N GLU A 85 17.40 -21.02 15.56
CA GLU A 85 17.75 -20.84 14.15
C GLU A 85 19.25 -20.58 14.05
N ASN A 86 20.02 -21.61 13.69
CA ASN A 86 21.48 -21.59 13.43
C ASN A 86 21.86 -20.72 12.21
N GLY A 87 21.29 -19.51 12.05
CA GLY A 87 21.53 -18.57 10.95
C GLY A 87 21.05 -19.05 9.57
N ARG A 88 20.53 -20.27 9.48
CA ARG A 88 20.16 -20.90 8.21
C ARG A 88 18.66 -20.80 7.98
N LYS A 89 18.26 -20.34 6.79
CA LYS A 89 16.86 -20.37 6.36
C LYS A 89 16.38 -21.83 6.31
N PRO A 90 15.27 -22.18 7.00
CA PRO A 90 14.73 -23.53 6.94
C PRO A 90 14.30 -23.87 5.51
N SER A 91 14.62 -25.09 5.09
CA SER A 91 14.18 -25.70 3.84
C SER A 91 12.67 -25.90 3.83
N ARG A 92 12.08 -26.12 2.63
CA ARG A 92 10.63 -26.35 2.51
C ARG A 92 10.17 -27.62 3.21
N ILE A 93 11.01 -28.66 3.27
CA ILE A 93 10.75 -29.88 4.03
C ILE A 93 10.63 -29.56 5.52
N GLU A 94 11.57 -28.79 6.07
CA GLU A 94 11.55 -28.38 7.48
C GLU A 94 10.30 -27.52 7.78
N ILE A 95 9.95 -26.58 6.89
CA ILE A 95 8.72 -25.76 7.03
C ILE A 95 7.46 -26.64 6.97
N GLN A 96 7.42 -27.62 6.05
CA GLN A 96 6.31 -28.55 5.93
C GLN A 96 6.13 -29.35 7.22
N GLN A 97 7.20 -29.93 7.75
CA GLN A 97 7.17 -30.68 9.02
C GLN A 97 6.68 -29.81 10.17
N LEU A 98 7.21 -28.60 10.32
CA LEU A 98 6.77 -27.66 11.37
C LEU A 98 5.29 -27.29 11.23
N SER A 99 4.78 -27.16 10.01
CA SER A 99 3.38 -26.82 9.76
C SER A 99 2.41 -27.98 10.04
N ARG A 100 2.89 -29.22 9.94
CA ARG A 100 2.13 -30.46 10.07
C ARG A 100 2.32 -31.14 11.43
N ARG A 101 3.02 -30.49 12.36
CA ARG A 101 3.25 -30.95 13.74
C ARG A 101 2.45 -30.13 14.74
N SER A 102 1.84 -30.81 15.70
CA SER A 102 0.97 -30.22 16.70
C SER A 102 1.77 -29.56 17.81
N ARG A 103 1.63 -28.23 17.98
CA ARG A 103 2.19 -27.54 19.14
C ARG A 103 1.57 -27.97 20.47
N LYS A 104 0.33 -28.46 20.46
CA LYS A 104 -0.38 -28.90 21.68
C LYS A 104 0.00 -30.31 22.11
N LYS A 105 0.46 -31.14 21.18
CA LYS A 105 0.88 -32.54 21.42
C LYS A 105 2.41 -32.68 21.34
N GLY A 106 3.14 -31.73 21.92
CA GLY A 106 4.61 -31.81 22.02
C GLY A 106 5.36 -31.96 20.68
N GLY A 107 4.78 -31.54 19.55
CA GLY A 107 5.42 -31.65 18.23
C GLY A 107 5.13 -32.94 17.45
N ALA A 108 4.19 -33.78 17.90
CA ALA A 108 3.77 -34.97 17.14
C ALA A 108 3.07 -34.59 15.81
N PRO A 109 3.17 -35.40 14.74
CA PRO A 109 2.40 -35.22 13.51
C PRO A 109 0.89 -35.08 13.79
N ILE A 110 0.21 -34.22 13.02
CA ILE A 110 -1.19 -33.86 13.26
C ILE A 110 -2.15 -35.00 12.85
N ASP A 111 -1.83 -35.73 11.79
CA ASP A 111 -2.63 -36.80 11.20
C ASP A 111 -1.76 -37.85 10.49
N ASP A 112 -2.37 -38.96 10.07
CA ASP A 112 -1.69 -40.06 9.37
C ASP A 112 -1.09 -39.61 8.02
N GLU A 113 -1.70 -38.62 7.39
CA GLU A 113 -1.20 -38.04 6.15
C GLU A 113 0.11 -37.28 6.36
N ALA A 114 0.24 -36.54 7.46
CA ALA A 114 1.51 -35.91 7.84
C ALA A 114 2.62 -36.95 8.04
N ILE A 115 2.30 -38.10 8.64
CA ILE A 115 3.25 -39.21 8.81
C ILE A 115 3.66 -39.77 7.45
N ARG A 116 2.70 -40.05 6.56
CA ARG A 116 2.98 -40.57 5.22
C ARG A 116 3.89 -39.64 4.42
N ILE A 117 3.55 -38.35 4.37
CA ILE A 117 4.32 -37.34 3.65
C ILE A 117 5.71 -37.17 4.24
N GLU A 118 5.85 -37.21 5.58
CA GLU A 118 7.15 -37.09 6.23
C GLU A 118 8.07 -38.28 5.90
N ASN A 119 7.54 -39.50 5.91
CA ASN A 119 8.28 -40.70 5.52
C ASN A 119 8.68 -40.64 4.04
N LEU A 120 7.75 -40.26 3.16
CA LEU A 120 8.01 -40.16 1.72
C LEU A 120 9.09 -39.12 1.40
N LEU A 121 9.07 -37.97 2.08
CA LEU A 121 10.12 -36.94 1.94
C LEU A 121 11.46 -37.46 2.41
N LYS A 122 11.50 -38.19 3.53
CA LYS A 122 12.74 -38.78 4.06
C LYS A 122 13.34 -39.79 3.07
N GLU A 123 12.52 -40.74 2.61
CA GLU A 123 12.94 -41.75 1.62
C GLU A 123 13.43 -41.12 0.31
N THR A 124 12.77 -40.05 -0.14
CA THR A 124 13.15 -39.35 -1.37
C THR A 124 14.46 -38.58 -1.20
N VAL A 125 14.68 -37.94 -0.06
CA VAL A 125 15.97 -37.30 0.27
C VAL A 125 17.10 -38.32 0.33
N ASP A 126 16.88 -39.45 1.03
CA ASP A 126 17.89 -40.51 1.16
C ASP A 126 18.27 -41.07 -0.23
N ARG A 127 17.30 -41.24 -1.13
CA ARG A 127 17.54 -41.68 -2.50
C ARG A 127 18.37 -40.66 -3.30
N HIS A 128 17.98 -39.38 -3.28
CA HIS A 128 18.74 -38.33 -3.98
C HIS A 128 20.15 -38.17 -3.43
N LEU A 129 20.38 -38.44 -2.14
CA LEU A 129 21.73 -38.43 -1.55
C LEU A 129 22.61 -39.56 -2.07
N GLN A 130 22.04 -40.74 -2.38
CA GLN A 130 22.79 -41.87 -2.94
C GLN A 130 23.31 -41.58 -4.36
N ASP A 131 22.58 -40.76 -5.13
CA ASP A 131 22.95 -40.38 -6.50
C ASP A 131 23.95 -39.22 -6.55
N LYS A 132 24.28 -38.61 -5.40
CA LYS A 132 25.17 -37.45 -5.28
C LYS A 132 26.54 -37.87 -4.72
N PRO A 133 27.61 -37.07 -4.94
CA PRO A 133 28.92 -37.39 -4.41
C PRO A 133 28.93 -37.49 -2.88
N GLU A 134 29.78 -38.38 -2.36
CA GLU A 134 29.95 -38.62 -0.93
C GLU A 134 30.36 -37.31 -0.22
N GLY A 135 29.60 -36.94 0.83
CA GLY A 135 29.75 -35.66 1.54
C GLY A 135 28.71 -34.58 1.19
N THR A 136 27.82 -34.83 0.22
CA THR A 136 26.68 -33.94 -0.08
C THR A 136 25.77 -33.80 1.14
N GLN A 137 25.43 -32.57 1.52
CA GLN A 137 24.54 -32.34 2.65
C GLN A 137 23.07 -32.55 2.26
N PRO A 138 22.21 -33.11 3.14
CA PRO A 138 20.80 -33.36 2.85
C PRO A 138 20.05 -32.16 2.27
N ILE A 139 20.33 -30.94 2.76
CA ILE A 139 19.63 -29.74 2.24
C ILE A 139 19.79 -29.56 0.74
N GLU A 140 20.93 -29.96 0.16
CA GLU A 140 21.22 -29.72 -1.24
C GLU A 140 20.23 -30.44 -2.16
N VAL A 141 19.64 -31.54 -1.69
CA VAL A 141 18.62 -32.32 -2.41
C VAL A 141 17.19 -32.08 -1.94
N HIS A 142 16.98 -31.32 -0.86
CA HIS A 142 15.64 -31.07 -0.30
C HIS A 142 14.68 -30.43 -1.31
N GLU A 143 15.18 -29.59 -2.21
CA GLU A 143 14.36 -28.93 -3.22
C GLU A 143 13.84 -29.89 -4.29
N GLU A 144 14.73 -30.77 -4.78
CA GLU A 144 14.42 -31.81 -5.76
C GLU A 144 13.45 -32.83 -5.16
N ALA A 145 13.74 -33.31 -3.95
CA ALA A 145 12.87 -34.21 -3.21
C ALA A 145 11.49 -33.61 -2.94
N PHE A 146 11.42 -32.34 -2.55
CA PHE A 146 10.13 -31.67 -2.32
C PHE A 146 9.30 -31.58 -3.61
N ARG A 147 9.93 -31.27 -4.75
CA ARG A 147 9.24 -31.19 -6.03
C ARG A 147 8.75 -32.55 -6.51
N GLU A 148 9.49 -33.61 -6.25
CA GLU A 148 9.09 -34.97 -6.59
C GLU A 148 7.86 -35.40 -5.77
N VAL A 149 7.87 -35.18 -4.45
CA VAL A 149 6.77 -35.60 -3.57
C VAL A 149 5.49 -34.80 -3.80
N PHE A 150 5.59 -33.49 -4.02
CA PHE A 150 4.42 -32.61 -4.15
C PHE A 150 4.03 -32.29 -5.60
N GLY A 151 4.86 -32.70 -6.56
CA GLY A 151 4.72 -32.37 -7.97
C GLY A 151 5.02 -30.91 -8.30
N PRO A 152 4.77 -30.49 -9.56
CA PRO A 152 4.97 -29.13 -10.03
C PRO A 152 4.23 -28.09 -9.17
N GLU A 153 4.84 -26.93 -9.00
CA GLU A 153 4.25 -25.87 -8.17
C GLU A 153 3.10 -25.17 -8.90
N HIS A 154 2.07 -24.76 -8.15
CA HIS A 154 0.92 -24.09 -8.75
C HIS A 154 1.22 -22.61 -9.01
N SER A 155 0.81 -22.11 -10.18
CA SER A 155 0.87 -20.68 -10.48
C SER A 155 0.15 -19.89 -9.37
N ARG A 156 0.82 -18.85 -8.84
CA ARG A 156 0.36 -17.87 -7.82
C ARG A 156 0.53 -18.23 -6.35
N ARG A 157 0.90 -19.46 -5.99
CA ARG A 157 1.18 -19.80 -4.58
C ARG A 157 2.23 -20.90 -4.50
N VAL A 158 3.37 -20.57 -3.91
CA VAL A 158 4.42 -21.54 -3.65
C VAL A 158 4.18 -22.18 -2.28
N ARG A 159 4.02 -23.50 -2.28
CA ARG A 159 3.91 -24.35 -1.09
C ARG A 159 5.04 -24.04 -0.11
N CYS A 160 4.68 -23.96 1.16
CA CYS A 160 5.58 -23.61 2.28
C CYS A 160 6.21 -22.21 2.25
N LEU A 161 6.14 -21.46 1.15
CA LEU A 161 6.67 -20.09 1.04
C LEU A 161 5.58 -19.01 1.01
N GLY A 162 4.32 -19.41 0.79
CA GLY A 162 3.16 -18.53 0.88
C GLY A 162 2.69 -18.02 -0.48
N ALA A 163 1.89 -16.95 -0.46
CA ALA A 163 1.52 -16.28 -1.70
C ALA A 163 2.73 -15.49 -2.20
N ASP A 164 3.24 -15.85 -3.37
CA ASP A 164 4.20 -15.03 -4.08
C ASP A 164 3.53 -13.69 -4.39
N LYS A 165 4.17 -12.60 -3.95
CA LYS A 165 3.65 -11.23 -4.11
C LYS A 165 3.81 -10.70 -5.53
N THR A 166 4.30 -11.51 -6.47
CA THR A 166 5.06 -10.98 -7.60
C THR A 166 4.17 -10.37 -8.70
N ASP A 167 2.91 -10.79 -8.84
CA ASP A 167 2.08 -10.34 -9.96
C ASP A 167 0.91 -9.43 -9.55
N LYS A 168 0.16 -9.80 -8.51
CA LYS A 168 -1.04 -9.04 -8.12
C LYS A 168 -0.77 -7.76 -7.34
N PHE A 169 0.34 -7.65 -6.61
CA PHE A 169 0.70 -6.39 -5.93
C PHE A 169 1.18 -5.32 -6.92
N LYS A 170 1.85 -5.74 -8.01
CA LYS A 170 2.17 -4.83 -9.12
C LYS A 170 0.88 -4.38 -9.82
N GLU A 171 -0.01 -5.32 -10.15
CA GLU A 171 -1.32 -5.01 -10.75
C GLU A 171 -2.17 -4.10 -9.86
N MET A 172 -2.19 -4.34 -8.55
CA MET A 172 -2.92 -3.50 -7.59
C MET A 172 -2.26 -2.13 -7.41
N GLY A 173 -0.92 -2.05 -7.43
CA GLY A 173 -0.19 -0.79 -7.40
C GLY A 173 -0.48 0.07 -8.64
N GLU A 174 -0.53 -0.53 -9.82
CA GLU A 174 -0.92 0.18 -11.06
C GLU A 174 -2.38 0.63 -11.03
N LYS A 175 -3.30 -0.19 -10.51
CA LYS A 175 -4.71 0.21 -10.33
C LYS A 175 -4.90 1.37 -9.35
N ILE A 176 -4.06 1.45 -8.32
CA ILE A 176 -4.09 2.57 -7.35
C ILE A 176 -3.63 3.86 -8.03
N LYS A 177 -2.53 3.84 -8.78
CA LYS A 177 -2.05 5.01 -9.53
C LYS A 177 -3.07 5.51 -10.55
N ASP A 178 -3.75 4.60 -11.25
CA ASP A 178 -4.79 4.95 -12.22
C ASP A 178 -6.06 5.51 -11.54
N MET A 179 -6.37 5.08 -10.32
CA MET A 179 -7.44 5.67 -9.52
C MET A 179 -7.09 7.08 -9.05
N GLU A 180 -5.86 7.29 -8.57
CA GLU A 180 -5.34 8.61 -8.16
C GLU A 180 -5.31 9.60 -9.33
N LEU A 181 -4.90 9.15 -10.53
CA LEU A 181 -4.93 9.98 -11.74
C LEU A 181 -6.36 10.38 -12.11
N ARG A 182 -7.32 9.45 -12.05
CA ARG A 182 -8.74 9.73 -12.31
C ARG A 182 -9.36 10.66 -11.26
N GLU A 183 -8.94 10.56 -10.00
CA GLU A 183 -9.37 11.50 -8.96
C GLU A 183 -8.80 12.90 -9.17
N ALA A 184 -7.52 13.02 -9.53
CA ALA A 184 -6.90 14.30 -9.85
C ALA A 184 -7.59 15.00 -11.05
N GLN A 185 -7.93 14.24 -12.10
CA GLN A 185 -8.69 14.75 -13.24
C GLN A 185 -10.08 15.26 -12.83
N ARG A 186 -10.84 14.47 -12.05
CA ARG A 186 -12.14 14.92 -11.52
C ARG A 186 -12.03 16.17 -10.65
N GLN A 187 -10.98 16.30 -9.85
CA GLN A 187 -10.76 17.50 -9.03
C GLN A 187 -10.50 18.73 -9.91
N MET A 188 -9.69 18.61 -10.97
CA MET A 188 -9.47 19.70 -11.91
C MET A 188 -10.76 20.11 -12.64
N GLU A 189 -11.58 19.16 -13.08
CA GLU A 189 -12.87 19.44 -13.72
C GLU A 189 -13.84 20.17 -12.78
N ILE A 190 -13.94 19.71 -11.52
CA ILE A 190 -14.76 20.38 -10.50
C ILE A 190 -14.28 21.80 -10.25
N GLU A 191 -12.96 22.02 -10.21
CA GLU A 191 -12.40 23.35 -10.01
C GLU A 191 -12.67 24.28 -11.19
N GLN A 192 -12.53 23.78 -12.43
CA GLN A 192 -12.84 24.53 -13.64
C GLN A 192 -14.33 24.91 -13.70
N MET A 193 -15.22 23.98 -13.37
CA MET A 193 -16.66 24.24 -13.34
C MET A 193 -17.03 25.26 -12.26
N LYS A 194 -16.37 25.22 -11.09
CA LYS A 194 -16.52 26.24 -10.05
C LYS A 194 -16.08 27.63 -10.51
N ARG A 195 -15.01 27.75 -11.32
CA ARG A 195 -14.59 29.05 -11.90
C ARG A 195 -15.64 29.57 -12.88
N GLN A 196 -16.13 28.74 -13.80
CA GLN A 196 -17.17 29.13 -14.75
C GLN A 196 -18.47 29.53 -14.04
N MET A 197 -18.87 28.81 -12.99
CA MET A 197 -20.03 29.19 -12.19
C MET A 197 -19.84 30.53 -11.50
N LYS A 198 -18.63 30.83 -11.00
CA LYS A 198 -18.34 32.13 -10.38
C LYS A 198 -18.40 33.27 -11.39
N GLU A 199 -17.91 33.07 -12.61
CA GLU A 199 -18.01 34.04 -13.70
C GLU A 199 -19.47 34.26 -14.14
N ASN A 200 -20.24 33.19 -14.27
CA ASN A 200 -21.66 33.29 -14.62
C ASN A 200 -22.47 33.97 -13.50
N ASP A 201 -22.19 33.68 -12.23
CA ASP A 201 -22.84 34.35 -11.10
C ASP A 201 -22.47 35.84 -11.04
N GLN A 202 -21.22 36.21 -11.35
CA GLN A 202 -20.83 37.61 -11.50
C GLN A 202 -21.59 38.30 -12.63
N PHE A 203 -21.78 37.64 -13.78
CA PHE A 203 -22.57 38.17 -14.89
C PHE A 203 -24.05 38.35 -14.53
N GLN A 204 -24.65 37.37 -13.85
CA GLN A 204 -26.04 37.45 -13.39
C GLN A 204 -26.24 38.55 -12.34
N ASN A 205 -25.30 38.69 -11.40
CA ASN A 205 -25.31 39.77 -10.42
C ASN A 205 -25.16 41.15 -11.08
N PHE A 206 -24.30 41.28 -12.09
CA PHE A 206 -24.19 42.49 -12.90
C PHE A 206 -25.50 42.82 -13.64
N ALA A 207 -26.10 41.83 -14.31
CA ALA A 207 -27.37 42.00 -15.00
C ALA A 207 -28.48 42.45 -14.05
N ARG A 208 -28.56 41.88 -12.84
CA ARG A 208 -29.53 42.28 -11.80
C ARG A 208 -29.34 43.73 -11.34
N VAL A 209 -28.10 44.15 -11.14
CA VAL A 209 -27.75 45.53 -10.77
C VAL A 209 -28.14 46.52 -11.88
N MET A 210 -27.88 46.17 -13.14
CA MET A 210 -28.31 46.95 -14.31
C MET A 210 -29.83 47.09 -14.40
N LEU A 211 -30.58 45.99 -14.26
CA LEU A 211 -32.05 46.00 -14.28
C LEU A 211 -32.66 46.84 -13.14
N SER A 212 -32.07 46.78 -11.94
CA SER A 212 -32.50 47.57 -10.78
C SER A 212 -32.35 49.08 -11.03
N MET A 213 -31.22 49.50 -11.63
CA MET A 213 -30.97 50.90 -11.95
C MET A 213 -31.88 51.41 -13.08
N MET A 214 -32.18 50.59 -14.08
CA MET A 214 -33.08 50.98 -15.18
C MET A 214 -34.55 51.06 -14.76
N SER A 215 -34.96 50.31 -13.74
CA SER A 215 -36.34 50.31 -13.22
C SER A 215 -36.60 51.42 -12.19
N GLY A 216 -35.55 52.13 -11.73
CA GLY A 216 -35.63 53.20 -10.74
C GLY A 216 -35.94 54.59 -11.28
N SER A 217 -36.12 54.77 -12.59
CA SER A 217 -36.44 56.08 -13.20
C SER A 217 -37.85 56.11 -13.77
N ALA A 218 -38.83 56.05 -12.87
CA ALA A 218 -40.18 56.52 -13.16
C ALA A 218 -40.33 57.92 -12.57
N GLY A 219 -39.85 58.93 -13.31
CA GLY A 219 -40.22 60.33 -13.09
C GLY A 219 -39.04 61.29 -13.00
N GLY A 220 -38.62 61.85 -14.15
CA GLY A 220 -37.76 63.04 -14.15
C GLY A 220 -36.96 63.22 -15.43
N SER A 221 -37.55 63.96 -16.37
CA SER A 221 -36.90 64.62 -17.51
C SER A 221 -35.48 65.10 -17.21
N HIS A 222 -34.47 64.63 -17.97
CA HIS A 222 -33.34 65.38 -18.54
C HIS A 222 -32.45 64.42 -19.39
N GLY A 223 -31.66 64.98 -20.31
CA GLY A 223 -31.00 64.32 -21.46
C GLY A 223 -29.90 63.29 -21.14
N PRO A 224 -29.12 62.86 -22.17
CA PRO A 224 -28.27 61.67 -22.08
C PRO A 224 -26.99 61.99 -21.30
N GLU A 225 -27.06 61.95 -19.97
CA GLU A 225 -25.91 62.16 -19.10
C GLU A 225 -25.34 60.85 -18.57
N SER A 226 -24.07 60.65 -18.93
CA SER A 226 -23.04 59.84 -18.28
C SER A 226 -23.44 58.47 -17.72
N LEU A 227 -22.92 57.42 -18.34
CA LEU A 227 -22.73 56.15 -17.64
C LEU A 227 -21.95 56.46 -16.32
N PRO A 228 -22.52 56.24 -15.11
CA PRO A 228 -21.83 56.54 -13.88
C PRO A 228 -20.45 55.87 -13.87
N ALA A 229 -19.41 56.59 -13.44
CA ALA A 229 -18.00 56.17 -13.54
C ALA A 229 -17.71 54.74 -13.04
N GLN A 230 -18.54 54.24 -12.12
CA GLN A 230 -18.50 52.86 -11.63
C GLN A 230 -18.79 51.82 -12.73
N MET A 231 -19.68 52.12 -13.68
CA MET A 231 -20.01 51.30 -14.84
C MET A 231 -18.88 51.29 -15.88
N ALA A 232 -18.22 52.43 -16.10
CA ALA A 232 -17.04 52.49 -16.96
C ALA A 232 -15.89 51.64 -16.38
N ALA A 233 -15.66 51.71 -15.06
CA ALA A 233 -14.63 50.90 -14.40
C ALA A 233 -14.93 49.39 -14.44
N MET A 234 -16.19 48.98 -14.26
CA MET A 234 -16.58 47.57 -14.33
C MET A 234 -16.48 46.99 -15.74
N LEU A 235 -16.99 47.71 -16.75
CA LEU A 235 -16.90 47.28 -18.15
C LEU A 235 -15.44 47.15 -18.62
N THR A 236 -14.57 48.05 -18.17
CA THR A 236 -13.13 48.00 -18.47
C THR A 236 -12.50 46.74 -17.90
N ASN A 237 -12.80 46.37 -16.63
CA ASN A 237 -12.28 45.15 -16.01
C ASN A 237 -12.77 43.86 -16.69
N ILE A 238 -14.05 43.80 -17.10
CA ILE A 238 -14.63 42.63 -17.80
C ILE A 238 -13.99 42.47 -19.17
N MET A 239 -13.82 43.57 -19.92
CA MET A 239 -13.14 43.54 -21.22
C MET A 239 -11.67 43.11 -21.08
N GLN A 240 -10.97 43.55 -20.03
CA GLN A 240 -9.58 43.14 -19.78
C GLN A 240 -9.44 41.64 -19.45
N GLN A 241 -10.39 41.07 -18.71
CA GLN A 241 -10.41 39.63 -18.43
C GLN A 241 -10.72 38.77 -19.66
N GLN A 242 -11.61 39.20 -20.54
CA GLN A 242 -11.91 38.47 -21.78
C GLN A 242 -10.74 38.47 -22.77
N VAL A 243 -10.05 39.62 -22.94
CA VAL A 243 -8.86 39.73 -23.80
C VAL A 243 -7.73 38.81 -23.31
N SER A 244 -7.59 38.65 -21.98
CA SER A 244 -6.57 37.79 -21.38
C SER A 244 -6.89 36.30 -21.56
N SER A 245 -8.16 35.89 -21.49
CA SER A 245 -8.59 34.49 -21.71
C SER A 245 -8.49 34.04 -23.18
N THR A 246 -8.73 34.93 -24.15
CA THR A 246 -8.56 34.60 -25.58
C THR A 246 -7.10 34.43 -26.01
N ALA A 247 -6.15 35.01 -25.26
CA ALA A 247 -4.72 34.87 -25.56
C ALA A 247 -4.13 33.50 -25.16
N GLU A 248 -4.73 32.82 -24.17
CA GLU A 248 -4.25 31.51 -23.69
C GLU A 248 -4.82 30.32 -24.47
N GLY A 249 -6.01 30.45 -25.08
CA GLY A 249 -6.68 29.36 -25.83
C GLY A 249 -6.09 29.04 -27.22
N ASN A 250 -5.29 29.93 -27.81
CA ASN A 250 -4.80 29.79 -29.19
C ASN A 250 -3.38 29.19 -29.33
N ARG A 251 -2.74 28.76 -28.22
CA ARG A 251 -1.35 28.28 -28.26
C ARG A 251 -1.14 26.77 -28.36
N CYS A 252 -2.20 25.96 -28.44
CA CYS A 252 -2.07 24.50 -28.48
C CYS A 252 -2.97 23.83 -29.53
N ARG A 253 -2.71 24.09 -30.82
CA ARG A 253 -3.12 23.19 -31.93
C ARG A 253 -2.08 23.25 -33.05
N SER A 254 -0.92 22.64 -32.78
CA SER A 254 0.01 22.20 -33.81
C SER A 254 0.34 20.74 -33.53
N SER A 255 -0.41 19.85 -34.17
CA SER A 255 -0.09 18.42 -34.23
C SER A 255 1.08 18.20 -35.20
N PRO A 256 2.04 17.31 -34.94
CA PRO A 256 3.04 16.94 -35.94
C PRO A 256 2.50 15.86 -36.88
N SER A 257 2.58 16.12 -38.20
CA SER A 257 2.38 15.12 -39.25
C SER A 257 3.61 14.21 -39.40
N PRO A 258 3.44 12.93 -39.80
CA PRO A 258 4.53 12.03 -40.15
C PRO A 258 4.64 11.85 -41.68
N GLU A 259 5.81 12.11 -42.26
CA GLU A 259 6.25 11.64 -43.59
C GLU A 259 7.74 11.26 -43.42
N SER A 260 8.17 10.00 -43.52
CA SER A 260 8.26 9.07 -44.66
C SER A 260 9.34 9.48 -45.67
N ASP A 261 10.59 9.09 -45.41
CA ASP A 261 11.65 9.05 -46.41
C ASP A 261 11.94 7.60 -46.82
N ASN A 262 11.57 7.28 -48.05
CA ASN A 262 12.08 6.17 -48.85
C ASN A 262 12.89 6.79 -50.00
N ASN A 263 14.21 6.65 -49.95
CA ASN A 263 15.17 6.22 -51.00
C ASN A 263 16.57 6.79 -50.73
#